data_AF-A0A497JUM5-F1
#
_entry.id   AF-A0A497JUM5-F1
#
_cell.length_a   1.000
_cell.length_b   1.000
_cell.length_c   1.000
_cell.angle_alpha   90.00
_cell.angle_beta   90.00
_cell.angle_gamma   90.00
#
_symmetry.space_group_name_H-M   'P 1'
#
loop_
_entity.id
_entity.type
_entity.pdbx_description
1 polymer ?
#
loop_
_entity_poly.entity_id
_entity_poly.type
_entity_poly.pdbx_seq_one_letter_code
_entity_poly.pdbx_strand_id
1 'polypeptide(L)'
;MKRTINKYKMFEYDSRIAVGISGGKDSLAMLRLLHEIEARQPEAELIAVCIDEGVSGYRDEALRLAEKNCKELDVEIRVLSFKDLFDETMDEIAVKDRELGACSYCGVFRRRALNEAAKMVDADRLTTGHNLDDMAQSVLLNVLRGDIKRIRAFNPGGQRLGEYVRRV
;
A
#
# COMPACT_ATOMS: atom_id res chain seq x y z
N MET A 1 -15.62 -7.09 -2.20
CA MET A 1 -14.63 -6.90 -1.11
C MET A 1 -14.93 -7.78 0.11
N LYS A 2 -16.03 -7.60 0.85
CA LYS A 2 -16.38 -8.37 2.06
C LYS A 2 -16.25 -9.90 1.92
N ARG A 3 -16.77 -10.48 0.82
CA ARG A 3 -16.61 -11.92 0.54
C ARG A 3 -15.14 -12.37 0.47
N THR A 4 -14.27 -11.55 -0.10
CA THR A 4 -12.83 -11.84 -0.21
C THR A 4 -12.16 -11.75 1.16
N ILE A 5 -12.44 -10.68 1.93
CA ILE A 5 -11.95 -10.50 3.30
C ILE A 5 -12.27 -11.73 4.15
N ASN A 6 -13.53 -12.17 4.15
CA ASN A 6 -13.99 -13.32 4.93
C ASN A 6 -13.38 -14.63 4.43
N LYS A 7 -13.32 -14.84 3.11
CA LYS A 7 -12.77 -16.07 2.52
C LYS A 7 -11.29 -16.26 2.88
N TYR A 8 -10.50 -15.18 2.87
CA TYR A 8 -9.06 -15.24 3.11
C TYR A 8 -8.64 -14.85 4.53
N LYS A 9 -9.60 -14.57 5.42
CA LYS A 9 -9.35 -14.12 6.80
C LYS A 9 -8.30 -13.00 6.84
N MET A 10 -8.56 -11.96 6.05
CA MET A 10 -7.61 -10.84 5.85
C MET A 10 -7.46 -10.02 7.13
N PHE A 11 -8.57 -9.79 7.84
CA PHE A 11 -8.63 -9.01 9.07
C PHE A 11 -9.00 -9.89 10.26
N GLU A 12 -8.57 -9.46 11.45
CA GLU A 12 -8.95 -10.04 12.74
C GLU A 12 -9.84 -9.05 13.49
N TYR A 13 -10.60 -9.54 14.48
CA TYR A 13 -11.38 -8.67 15.35
C TYR A 13 -10.48 -7.72 16.12
N ASP A 14 -10.95 -6.48 16.29
CA ASP A 14 -10.26 -5.38 16.97
C ASP A 14 -8.87 -5.07 16.36
N SER A 15 -8.68 -5.40 15.07
CA SER A 15 -7.41 -5.14 14.40
C SER A 15 -7.28 -3.69 13.94
N ARG A 16 -6.06 -3.16 13.96
CA ARG A 16 -5.75 -1.88 13.34
C ARG A 16 -5.22 -2.09 11.92
N ILE A 17 -5.89 -1.49 10.94
CA ILE A 17 -5.60 -1.67 9.52
C ILE A 17 -5.00 -0.39 8.94
N ALA A 18 -3.74 -0.45 8.55
CA ALA A 18 -3.10 0.56 7.72
C ALA A 18 -3.61 0.44 6.27
N VAL A 19 -4.19 1.50 5.73
CA VAL A 19 -4.69 1.58 4.36
C VAL A 19 -3.70 2.36 3.51
N GLY A 20 -2.98 1.67 2.62
CA GLY A 20 -2.00 2.30 1.73
C GLY A 20 -2.67 3.12 0.62
N ILE A 21 -2.52 4.44 0.68
CA ILE A 21 -3.11 5.38 -0.28
C ILE A 21 -2.04 6.02 -1.17
N SER A 22 -2.26 5.96 -2.48
CA SER A 22 -1.39 6.61 -3.48
C SER A 22 -2.00 7.87 -4.09
N GLY A 23 -3.24 8.22 -3.73
CA GLY A 23 -4.04 9.24 -4.40
C GLY A 23 -4.70 8.74 -5.70
N GLY A 24 -4.41 7.50 -6.12
CA GLY A 24 -5.07 6.88 -7.27
C GLY A 24 -6.48 6.37 -6.94
N LYS A 25 -7.33 6.29 -7.97
CA LYS A 25 -8.73 5.85 -7.88
C LYS A 25 -8.92 4.54 -7.13
N ASP A 26 -8.04 3.55 -7.36
CA ASP A 26 -8.19 2.21 -6.78
C ASP A 26 -7.94 2.23 -5.27
N SER A 27 -6.90 2.97 -4.83
CA SER A 27 -6.59 3.13 -3.40
C SER A 27 -7.64 3.94 -2.64
N LEU A 28 -8.23 4.97 -3.28
CA LEU A 28 -9.30 5.78 -2.69
C LEU A 28 -10.63 5.04 -2.64
N ALA A 29 -10.95 4.27 -3.69
CA ALA A 29 -12.10 3.39 -3.71
C ALA A 29 -11.97 2.30 -2.63
N MET A 30 -10.78 1.73 -2.46
CA MET A 30 -10.49 0.78 -1.38
C MET A 30 -10.75 1.40 0.00
N LEU A 31 -10.24 2.61 0.28
CA LEU A 31 -10.50 3.31 1.54
C LEU A 31 -12.00 3.48 1.80
N ARG A 32 -12.75 4.01 0.81
CA ARG A 32 -14.20 4.23 0.95
C ARG A 32 -14.98 2.95 1.20
N LEU A 33 -14.63 1.87 0.49
CA LEU A 33 -15.30 0.58 0.66
C LEU A 33 -14.99 -0.07 2.01
N LEU A 34 -13.75 0.03 2.50
CA LEU A 34 -13.40 -0.44 3.83
C LEU A 34 -14.13 0.37 4.90
N HIS A 35 -14.14 1.70 4.79
CA HIS A 35 -14.88 2.56 5.71
C HIS A 35 -16.38 2.22 5.74
N GLU A 36 -17.01 1.97 4.60
CA GLU A 36 -18.43 1.57 4.55
C GLU A 36 -18.69 0.19 5.20
N ILE A 37 -17.72 -0.74 5.09
CA ILE A 37 -17.81 -2.05 5.74
C ILE A 37 -17.70 -1.88 7.26
N GLU A 38 -16.70 -1.16 7.74
CA GLU A 38 -16.47 -0.92 9.18
C GLU A 38 -17.58 -0.07 9.80
N ALA A 39 -18.15 0.89 9.07
CA ALA A 39 -19.29 1.69 9.56
C ALA A 39 -20.56 0.84 9.79
N ARG A 40 -20.73 -0.26 9.04
CA ARG A 40 -21.87 -1.18 9.19
C ARG A 40 -21.63 -2.28 10.21
N GLN A 41 -20.40 -2.77 10.28
CA GLN A 41 -19.99 -3.85 11.16
C GLN A 41 -18.56 -3.55 11.62
N PRO A 42 -18.40 -2.75 12.69
CA PRO A 42 -17.08 -2.39 13.18
C PRO A 42 -16.36 -3.63 13.72
N GLU A 43 -15.32 -4.05 13.03
CA GLU A 43 -14.41 -5.13 13.43
C GLU A 43 -12.95 -4.65 13.46
N ALA A 44 -12.65 -3.49 12.87
CA ALA A 44 -11.31 -2.94 12.78
C ALA A 44 -11.27 -1.39 12.79
N GLU A 45 -10.15 -0.85 13.25
CA GLU A 45 -9.81 0.57 13.13
C GLU A 45 -9.06 0.81 11.82
N LEU A 46 -9.46 1.85 11.07
CA LEU A 46 -8.81 2.22 9.81
C LEU A 46 -7.92 3.43 10.02
N ILE A 47 -6.66 3.32 9.58
CA ILE A 47 -5.73 4.45 9.49
C ILE A 47 -5.11 4.50 8.09
N ALA A 48 -5.19 5.64 7.42
CA ALA A 48 -4.59 5.81 6.11
C ALA A 48 -3.08 6.06 6.25
N VAL A 49 -2.29 5.42 5.39
CA VAL A 49 -0.85 5.68 5.27
C VAL A 49 -0.51 6.08 3.84
N CYS A 50 0.26 7.14 3.70
CA CYS A 50 0.60 7.73 2.41
C CYS A 50 2.11 8.01 2.35
N ILE A 51 2.74 7.67 1.22
CA ILE A 51 4.21 7.78 1.08
C ILE A 51 4.57 8.84 0.07
N ASP A 52 5.12 9.96 0.51
CA ASP A 52 5.68 10.99 -0.37
C ASP A 52 7.06 10.55 -0.88
N GLU A 53 7.14 10.19 -2.16
CA GLU A 53 8.41 9.80 -2.76
C GLU A 53 9.30 11.01 -3.14
N GLY A 54 8.78 12.23 -3.06
CA GLY A 54 9.49 13.44 -3.51
C GLY A 54 9.67 13.49 -5.02
N VAL A 55 8.63 13.11 -5.78
CA VAL A 55 8.55 13.28 -7.24
C VAL A 55 7.83 14.59 -7.56
N SER A 56 8.60 15.55 -8.05
CA SER A 56 8.13 16.93 -8.28
C SER A 56 6.91 16.99 -9.21
N GLY A 57 5.88 17.76 -8.81
CA GLY A 57 4.71 18.08 -9.63
C GLY A 57 3.60 17.02 -9.72
N TYR A 58 3.91 15.74 -9.50
CA TYR A 58 2.89 14.66 -9.50
C TYR A 58 2.32 14.39 -8.10
N ARG A 59 3.16 14.48 -7.07
CA ARG A 59 2.79 14.00 -5.74
C ARG A 59 1.86 14.94 -4.97
N ASP A 60 1.92 16.24 -5.25
CA ASP A 60 1.12 17.25 -4.55
C ASP A 60 -0.38 17.09 -4.78
N GLU A 61 -0.80 16.68 -5.98
CA GLU A 61 -2.21 16.42 -6.28
C GLU A 61 -2.69 15.13 -5.59
N ALA A 62 -1.87 14.08 -5.64
CA ALA A 62 -2.17 12.80 -5.01
C ALA A 62 -2.33 12.92 -3.48
N LEU A 63 -1.44 13.69 -2.83
CA LEU A 63 -1.51 13.96 -1.39
C LEU A 63 -2.77 14.77 -1.04
N ARG A 64 -3.05 15.85 -1.77
CA ARG A 64 -4.27 16.65 -1.58
C ARG A 64 -5.54 15.81 -1.70
N LEU A 65 -5.59 14.91 -2.70
CA LEU A 65 -6.75 14.05 -2.88
C LEU A 65 -6.87 13.01 -1.76
N ALA A 66 -5.75 12.43 -1.31
CA ALA A 66 -5.74 11.51 -0.16
C ALA A 66 -6.25 12.20 1.12
N GLU A 67 -5.68 13.36 1.47
CA GLU A 67 -6.08 14.13 2.66
C GLU A 67 -7.55 14.54 2.61
N LYS A 68 -8.03 14.99 1.44
CA LYS A 68 -9.44 15.34 1.24
C LYS A 68 -10.36 14.15 1.52
N ASN A 69 -10.06 12.98 0.96
CA ASN A 69 -10.89 11.79 1.15
C ASN A 69 -10.84 11.29 2.60
N CYS A 70 -9.67 11.31 3.23
CA CYS A 70 -9.51 10.95 4.63
C CYS A 70 -10.32 11.88 5.55
N LYS A 71 -10.26 13.20 5.30
CA LYS A 71 -11.06 14.19 6.03
C LYS A 71 -12.57 14.01 5.84
N GLU A 72 -13.02 13.70 4.63
CA GLU A 72 -14.45 13.43 4.35
C GLU A 72 -14.97 12.18 5.06
N LEU A 73 -14.11 11.19 5.31
CA LEU A 73 -14.47 9.92 5.94
C LEU A 73 -14.12 9.87 7.43
N ASP A 74 -13.59 10.96 8.00
CA ASP A 74 -13.07 11.00 9.38
C ASP A 74 -12.06 9.88 9.68
N VAL A 75 -11.16 9.63 8.72
CA VAL A 75 -10.07 8.66 8.84
C VAL A 75 -8.75 9.38 9.04
N GLU A 76 -8.00 9.02 10.08
CA GLU A 76 -6.66 9.55 10.29
C GLU A 76 -5.74 9.22 9.11
N ILE A 77 -4.89 10.16 8.70
CA ILE A 77 -3.89 9.96 7.66
C ILE A 77 -2.49 10.27 8.17
N ARG A 78 -1.57 9.31 8.00
CA ARG A 78 -0.15 9.47 8.28
C ARG A 78 0.65 9.51 6.98
N VAL A 79 1.31 10.64 6.74
CA VAL A 79 2.22 10.82 5.60
C VAL A 79 3.67 10.60 6.06
N LEU A 80 4.42 9.78 5.33
CA LEU A 80 5.88 9.62 5.48
C LEU A 80 6.56 9.98 4.17
N SER A 81 7.71 10.64 4.22
CA SER A 81 8.48 10.95 3.01
C SER A 81 9.71 10.04 2.85
N PHE A 82 10.17 9.89 1.61
CA PHE A 82 11.46 9.25 1.33
C PHE A 82 12.62 10.04 1.92
N LYS A 83 12.50 11.38 1.95
CA LYS A 83 13.51 12.23 2.56
C LYS A 83 13.69 11.91 4.04
N ASP A 84 12.59 11.74 4.78
CA ASP A 84 12.66 11.43 6.22
C ASP A 84 13.19 10.00 6.49
N LEU A 85 12.87 9.05 5.61
CA LEU A 85 13.19 7.63 5.81
C LEU A 85 14.56 7.22 5.30
N PHE A 86 15.03 7.86 4.22
CA PHE A 86 16.20 7.43 3.45
C PHE A 86 17.20 8.57 3.20
N ASP A 87 16.92 9.79 3.66
CA ASP A 87 17.70 11.02 3.44
C ASP A 87 17.83 11.43 1.96
N GLU A 88 17.04 10.80 1.08
CA GLU A 88 17.03 11.02 -0.36
C GLU A 88 15.59 11.05 -0.90
N THR A 89 15.31 11.89 -1.89
CA THR A 89 14.05 11.83 -2.67
C THR A 89 14.19 10.91 -3.88
N MET A 90 13.07 10.53 -4.51
CA MET A 90 13.12 9.79 -5.77
C MET A 90 13.76 10.58 -6.91
N ASP A 91 13.55 11.89 -6.97
CA ASP A 91 14.20 12.74 -7.98
C ASP A 91 15.74 12.72 -7.79
N GLU A 92 16.22 12.79 -6.54
CA GLU A 92 17.65 12.67 -6.22
C GLU A 92 18.20 11.26 -6.54
N ILE A 93 17.44 10.20 -6.28
CA ILE A 93 17.81 8.82 -6.59
C ILE A 93 17.87 8.60 -8.11
N ALA A 94 16.94 9.18 -8.87
CA ALA A 94 16.83 8.96 -10.31
C ALA A 94 17.96 9.60 -11.13
N VAL A 95 18.55 10.70 -10.64
CA VAL A 95 19.67 11.39 -11.32
C VAL A 95 21.01 10.70 -11.07
N LYS A 96 21.12 9.87 -10.03
CA LYS A 96 22.34 9.11 -9.76
C LYS A 96 22.46 7.97 -10.77
N ASP A 97 23.59 7.91 -11.47
CA ASP A 97 23.91 6.80 -12.37
C ASP A 97 24.05 5.52 -11.54
N ARG A 98 22.99 4.71 -11.54
CA ARG A 98 22.89 3.46 -10.77
C ARG A 98 22.56 2.31 -11.71
N GLU A 99 23.03 1.12 -11.36
CA GLU A 99 22.89 -0.10 -12.17
C GLU A 99 21.43 -0.52 -12.44
N LEU A 100 20.48 -0.07 -11.62
CA LEU A 100 19.05 -0.39 -11.76
C LEU A 100 18.24 0.85 -12.14
N GLY A 101 17.22 0.69 -12.99
CA GLY A 101 16.31 1.79 -13.34
C GLY A 101 15.54 2.36 -12.15
N ALA A 102 15.17 3.65 -12.22
CA ALA A 102 14.51 4.39 -11.13
C ALA A 102 13.26 3.68 -10.54
N CYS A 103 12.46 3.00 -11.37
CA CYS A 103 11.28 2.24 -10.91
C CYS A 103 11.63 1.04 -10.01
N SER A 104 12.78 0.40 -10.24
CA SER A 104 13.25 -0.72 -9.42
C SER A 104 13.57 -0.25 -8.00
N TYR A 105 14.24 0.90 -7.87
CA TYR A 105 14.51 1.53 -6.59
C TYR A 105 13.22 2.01 -5.92
N CYS A 106 12.40 2.79 -6.64
CA CYS A 106 11.13 3.30 -6.12
C CYS A 106 10.25 2.18 -5.56
N GLY A 107 10.12 1.05 -6.28
CA GLY A 107 9.32 -0.08 -5.83
C GLY A 107 9.86 -0.75 -4.55
N VAL A 108 11.18 -0.80 -4.36
CA VAL A 108 11.79 -1.35 -3.12
C VAL A 108 11.62 -0.37 -1.96
N PHE A 109 11.98 0.90 -2.16
CA PHE A 109 11.85 1.94 -1.14
C PHE A 109 10.40 2.13 -0.71
N ARG A 110 9.45 2.18 -1.65
CA ARG A 110 8.01 2.32 -1.34
C ARG A 110 7.49 1.17 -0.51
N ARG A 111 7.91 -0.07 -0.81
CA ARG A 111 7.51 -1.25 -0.02
C ARG A 111 8.04 -1.19 1.41
N ARG A 112 9.29 -0.74 1.59
CA ARG A 112 9.88 -0.51 2.91
C ARG A 112 9.18 0.63 3.64
N ALA A 113 8.99 1.77 2.99
CA ALA A 113 8.34 2.95 3.56
C ALA A 113 6.90 2.66 4.00
N LEU A 114 6.11 1.94 3.21
CA LEU A 114 4.77 1.49 3.60
C LEU A 114 4.78 0.59 4.83
N ASN A 115 5.78 -0.27 4.96
CA ASN A 115 5.92 -1.14 6.13
C ASN A 115 6.27 -0.33 7.38
N GLU A 116 7.22 0.61 7.27
CA GLU A 116 7.56 1.49 8.40
C GLU A 116 6.39 2.39 8.79
N ALA A 117 5.65 2.92 7.82
CA ALA A 117 4.43 3.67 8.07
C ALA A 117 3.38 2.83 8.83
N ALA A 118 3.17 1.58 8.41
CA ALA A 118 2.26 0.66 9.08
C ALA A 118 2.71 0.32 10.52
N LYS A 119 4.02 0.18 10.75
CA LYS A 119 4.58 -0.01 12.10
C LYS A 119 4.41 1.22 12.98
N MET A 120 4.63 2.43 12.45
CA MET A 120 4.50 3.68 13.22
C MET A 120 3.10 3.94 13.73
N VAL A 121 2.09 3.36 13.07
CA VAL A 121 0.69 3.47 13.49
C VAL A 121 0.21 2.24 14.25
N ASP A 122 1.11 1.32 14.61
CA ASP A 122 0.80 0.06 15.31
C ASP A 122 -0.24 -0.80 14.56
N ALA A 123 -0.16 -0.88 13.23
CA ALA A 123 -1.10 -1.66 12.44
C ALA A 123 -0.79 -3.16 12.45
N ASP A 124 -1.84 -3.97 12.62
CA ASP A 124 -1.82 -5.43 12.49
C ASP A 124 -1.79 -5.87 11.02
N ARG A 125 -2.35 -5.04 10.13
CA ARG A 125 -2.53 -5.34 8.70
C ARG A 125 -2.24 -4.11 7.85
N LEU A 126 -1.69 -4.34 6.67
CA LEU A 126 -1.48 -3.31 5.65
C LEU A 126 -2.27 -3.68 4.39
N THR A 127 -3.23 -2.86 3.98
CA THR A 127 -3.96 -3.05 2.73
C THR A 127 -3.38 -2.21 1.61
N THR A 128 -3.44 -2.72 0.36
CA THR A 128 -3.02 -1.96 -0.83
C THR A 128 -4.03 -2.10 -1.95
N GLY A 129 -4.26 -1.03 -2.72
CA GLY A 129 -5.30 -0.98 -3.75
C GLY A 129 -5.00 -1.75 -5.05
N HIS A 130 -4.31 -2.89 -4.98
CA HIS A 130 -4.07 -3.72 -6.18
C HIS A 130 -5.38 -4.38 -6.63
N ASN A 131 -5.68 -4.28 -7.92
CA ASN A 131 -6.87 -4.84 -8.53
C ASN A 131 -6.55 -6.13 -9.31
N LEU A 132 -7.57 -6.72 -9.93
CA LEU A 132 -7.43 -7.97 -10.67
C LEU A 132 -6.52 -7.84 -11.90
N ASP A 133 -6.48 -6.66 -12.54
CA ASP A 133 -5.64 -6.41 -13.70
C ASP A 133 -4.15 -6.38 -13.31
N ASP A 134 -3.81 -5.74 -12.19
CA ASP A 134 -2.44 -5.75 -11.64
C ASP A 134 -1.97 -7.18 -11.37
N MET A 135 -2.88 -8.00 -10.83
CA MET A 135 -2.62 -9.41 -10.54
C MET A 135 -2.42 -10.21 -11.84
N ALA A 136 -3.27 -10.00 -12.85
CA ALA A 136 -3.15 -10.66 -14.15
C ALA A 136 -1.85 -10.28 -14.86
N GLN A 137 -1.47 -9.00 -14.85
CA GLN A 137 -0.20 -8.50 -15.37
C GLN A 137 0.99 -9.16 -14.67
N SER A 138 0.95 -9.23 -13.34
CA SER A 138 2.00 -9.87 -12.55
C SER A 138 2.16 -11.36 -12.88
N VAL A 139 1.05 -12.09 -13.02
CA VAL A 139 1.07 -13.50 -13.43
C VAL A 139 1.66 -13.65 -14.83
N LEU A 140 1.19 -12.86 -15.81
CA LEU A 140 1.68 -12.91 -17.18
C LEU A 140 3.18 -12.64 -17.27
N LEU A 141 3.68 -11.60 -16.59
CA LEU A 141 5.11 -11.28 -16.55
C LEU A 141 5.95 -12.42 -15.98
N ASN A 142 5.48 -13.09 -14.93
CA ASN A 142 6.20 -14.22 -14.34
C ASN A 142 6.16 -15.46 -15.23
N VAL A 143 5.05 -15.71 -15.95
CA VAL A 143 4.97 -16.76 -16.98
C VAL A 143 5.99 -16.52 -18.09
N LEU A 144 6.02 -15.30 -18.64
CA LEU A 144 6.95 -14.94 -19.71
C LEU A 144 8.43 -15.03 -19.28
N ARG A 145 8.72 -14.78 -18.00
CA ARG A 145 10.06 -14.92 -17.42
C ARG A 145 10.43 -16.37 -17.05
N GLY A 146 9.49 -17.31 -17.12
CA GLY A 146 9.69 -18.68 -16.65
C GLY A 146 9.87 -18.81 -15.13
N ASP A 147 9.44 -17.81 -14.34
CA ASP A 147 9.60 -17.80 -12.88
C ASP A 147 8.45 -18.54 -12.19
N ILE A 148 8.50 -19.87 -12.24
CA ILE A 148 7.49 -20.77 -11.67
C ILE A 148 7.32 -20.55 -10.16
N LYS A 149 8.40 -20.16 -9.45
CA LYS A 149 8.34 -19.93 -8.01
C LYS A 149 7.44 -18.73 -7.69
N ARG A 150 7.58 -17.62 -8.43
CA ARG A 150 6.75 -16.43 -8.24
C ARG A 150 5.29 -16.64 -8.62
N ILE A 151 5.02 -17.45 -9.65
CA ILE A 151 3.63 -17.79 -10.03
C ILE A 151 2.90 -18.48 -8.87
N ARG A 152 3.58 -19.40 -8.16
CA ARG A 152 3.00 -20.13 -7.02
C ARG A 152 2.84 -19.28 -5.76
N ALA A 153 3.54 -18.15 -5.66
CA ALA A 153 3.55 -17.30 -4.47
C ALA A 153 2.33 -16.37 -4.35
N PHE A 154 1.36 -16.46 -5.28
CA PHE A 154 0.16 -15.64 -5.25
C PHE A 154 -0.75 -16.01 -4.08
N ASN A 155 -0.95 -15.06 -3.15
CA ASN A 155 -1.89 -15.22 -2.05
C ASN A 155 -2.58 -13.88 -1.74
N PRO A 156 -3.88 -13.72 -2.04
CA PRO A 156 -4.66 -12.54 -1.65
C PRO A 156 -4.67 -12.33 -0.13
N GLY A 157 -4.65 -13.39 0.67
CA GLY A 157 -4.59 -13.28 2.13
C GLY A 157 -3.24 -12.81 2.67
N GLY A 158 -2.28 -12.47 1.82
CA GLY A 158 -0.96 -12.03 2.25
C GLY A 158 -0.06 -13.15 2.73
N GLN A 159 1.21 -12.83 2.94
CA GLN A 159 2.18 -13.70 3.59
C GLN A 159 2.85 -12.94 4.73
N ARG A 160 3.06 -13.62 5.86
CA ARG A 160 3.83 -13.05 6.97
C ARG A 160 5.31 -13.18 6.63
N LEU A 161 5.99 -12.06 6.47
CA LEU A 161 7.40 -12.00 6.08
C LEU A 161 8.21 -11.41 7.24
N GLY A 162 8.72 -12.26 8.13
CA GLY A 162 9.54 -11.82 9.26
C GLY A 162 8.86 -10.73 10.10
N GLU A 163 9.54 -9.59 10.24
CA GLU A 163 9.08 -8.42 11.00
C GLU A 163 8.20 -7.45 10.19
N TYR A 164 7.81 -7.79 8.96
CA TYR A 164 6.91 -6.96 8.17
C TYR A 164 5.47 -7.10 8.63
N VAL A 165 4.74 -5.98 8.64
CA VAL A 165 3.29 -5.98 8.83
C VAL A 165 2.67 -6.80 7.70
N ARG A 166 1.76 -7.72 8.05
CA ARG A 166 1.14 -8.62 7.07
C ARG A 166 0.33 -7.79 6.07
N ARG A 167 0.78 -7.79 4.83
CA ARG A 167 0.10 -7.11 3.73
C ARG A 167 -1.03 -7.98 3.18
N VAL A 168 -2.22 -7.41 3.04
CA VAL A 168 -3.44 -8.07 2.52
C VAL A 168 -4.11 -7.24 1.43
#